data_AF-A0A1M5ZL12-F1
#
_entry.id   AF-A0A1M5ZL12-F1
#
_cell.length_a   1.000
_cell.length_b   1.000
_cell.length_c   1.000
_cell.angle_alpha   90.00
_cell.angle_beta   90.00
_cell.angle_gamma   90.00
#
_symmetry.space_group_name_H-M   'P 1'
#
loop_
_entity.id
_entity.type
_entity.pdbx_description
1 polymer ?
#
loop_
_entity_poly.entity_id
_entity_poly.type
_entity_poly.pdbx_seq_one_letter_code
_entity_poly.pdbx_strand_id
1 'polypeptide(L)'
;MGYNKIMSSYYSELTNLVFLLEKYVNSYRLLIGGAGELNGIALAKKKEVKDALKRVDKVGDLIDDLIDILECCQNTYLNYVRLKSDVLIVKTEKDLILTEIDNELLFQNNTRGIIPGENIRRKGPGRIDIDVNVENNDSFPLGFLENIGDNT
;
A
#
# COMPACT_ATOMS: atom_id res chain seq x y z
N MET A 1 21.09 4.25 1.01
CA MET A 1 19.92 3.74 1.77
C MET A 1 19.62 4.66 2.96
N GLY A 2 18.98 5.82 2.75
CA GLY A 2 18.69 6.80 3.83
C GLY A 2 17.20 7.05 4.03
N TYR A 3 16.51 7.41 2.95
CA TYR A 3 15.12 7.90 3.01
C TYR A 3 14.09 6.87 3.51
N ASN A 4 14.19 5.60 3.11
CA ASN A 4 13.27 4.56 3.60
C ASN A 4 13.38 4.36 5.12
N LYS A 5 14.59 4.47 5.69
CA LYS A 5 14.80 4.32 7.14
C LYS A 5 14.22 5.51 7.91
N ILE A 6 14.46 6.74 7.41
CA ILE A 6 13.88 7.96 7.97
C ILE A 6 12.36 7.85 7.98
N MET A 7 11.75 7.43 6.86
CA MET A 7 10.29 7.35 6.79
C MET A 7 9.71 6.22 7.66
N SER A 8 10.42 5.10 7.78
CA SER A 8 10.00 4.03 8.70
C SER A 8 10.03 4.49 10.16
N SER A 9 11.04 5.28 10.55
CA SER A 9 11.11 5.92 11.87
C SER A 9 9.94 6.87 12.07
N TYR A 10 9.69 7.73 11.08
CA TYR A 10 8.59 8.69 11.12
C TYR A 10 7.21 8.02 11.25
N TYR A 11 6.99 6.92 10.52
CA TYR A 11 5.77 6.11 10.69
C TYR A 11 5.65 5.56 12.11
N SER A 12 6.74 5.05 12.68
CA SER A 12 6.75 4.56 14.06
C SER A 12 6.45 5.67 15.06
N GLU A 13 6.96 6.88 14.85
CA GLU A 13 6.67 8.05 15.69
C GLU A 13 5.19 8.44 15.59
N LEU A 14 4.62 8.48 14.38
CA LEU A 14 3.20 8.72 14.17
C LEU A 14 2.35 7.66 14.90
N THR A 15 2.70 6.39 14.79
CA THR A 15 2.04 5.30 15.51
C THR A 15 2.13 5.48 17.03
N ASN A 16 3.29 5.90 17.55
CA ASN A 16 3.46 6.16 18.98
C ASN A 16 2.57 7.31 19.47
N LEU A 17 2.39 8.36 18.66
CA LEU A 17 1.47 9.47 18.98
C LEU A 17 0.01 9.00 19.00
N VAL A 18 -0.40 8.13 18.07
CA VAL A 18 -1.74 7.52 18.08
C VAL A 18 -1.96 6.70 19.36
N PHE A 19 -0.97 5.90 19.77
CA PHE A 19 -1.05 5.16 21.03
C PHE A 19 -1.07 6.08 22.27
N LEU A 20 -0.37 7.22 22.22
CA LEU A 20 -0.42 8.21 23.29
C LEU A 20 -1.81 8.83 23.39
N LEU A 21 -2.44 9.16 22.26
CA LEU A 21 -3.80 9.69 22.20
C LEU A 21 -4.80 8.72 22.82
N GLU A 22 -4.71 7.44 22.47
CA GLU A 22 -5.55 6.40 23.08
C GLU A 22 -5.43 6.38 24.61
N LYS A 23 -4.21 6.50 25.15
CA LYS A 23 -3.97 6.54 26.61
C LYS A 23 -4.57 7.78 27.26
N TYR A 24 -4.52 8.93 26.59
CA TYR A 24 -5.12 10.16 27.10
C TYR A 24 -6.64 10.10 27.08
N VAL A 25 -7.24 9.63 25.98
CA VAL A 25 -8.71 9.42 25.88
C VAL A 25 -9.21 8.45 26.95
N ASN A 26 -8.48 7.36 27.18
CA ASN A 26 -8.82 6.41 28.24
C ASN A 26 -8.74 7.06 29.64
N SER A 27 -7.70 7.85 29.88
CA SER A 27 -7.52 8.58 31.15
C SER A 27 -8.62 9.62 31.36
N TYR A 28 -8.99 10.36 30.33
CA TYR A 28 -10.11 11.31 30.32
C TYR A 28 -11.43 10.62 30.69
N ARG A 29 -11.75 9.49 30.03
CA ARG A 29 -12.95 8.70 30.31
C ARG A 29 -12.99 8.20 31.75
N LEU A 30 -11.87 7.68 32.26
CA LEU A 30 -11.75 7.20 33.64
C LEU A 30 -11.95 8.31 34.66
N LEU A 31 -11.34 9.48 34.43
CA LEU A 31 -11.49 10.63 35.33
C LEU A 31 -12.91 11.19 35.34
N ILE A 32 -13.59 11.25 34.19
CA ILE A 32 -15.00 11.62 34.10
C ILE A 32 -15.87 10.62 34.87
N GLY A 33 -15.66 9.32 34.65
CA GLY A 33 -16.39 8.27 35.34
C GLY A 33 -16.22 8.38 36.85
N GLY A 34 -14.97 8.51 37.33
CA GLY A 34 -14.66 8.67 38.74
C GLY A 34 -15.23 9.97 39.35
N ALA A 35 -15.28 11.07 38.58
CA ALA A 35 -15.93 12.31 39.03
C ALA A 35 -17.45 12.15 39.15
N GLY A 36 -18.07 11.39 38.24
CA GLY A 36 -19.49 11.04 38.29
C GLY A 36 -19.82 10.17 39.50
N GLU A 37 -19.01 9.15 39.77
CA GLU A 37 -19.12 8.30 40.96
C GLU A 37 -18.95 9.11 42.25
N LEU A 38 -17.93 9.97 42.31
CA LEU A 38 -17.68 10.86 43.45
C LEU A 38 -18.91 11.76 43.74
N ASN A 39 -19.55 12.30 42.70
CA ASN A 39 -20.74 13.13 42.86
C ASN A 39 -21.96 12.36 43.39
N GLY A 40 -22.00 11.03 43.21
CA GLY A 40 -23.06 10.17 43.74
C GLY A 40 -22.91 9.82 45.22
N ILE A 41 -21.74 10.06 45.82
CA ILE A 41 -21.49 9.76 47.23
C ILE A 41 -22.15 10.83 48.11
N ALA A 42 -23.05 10.41 49.02
CA ALA A 42 -23.85 11.31 49.85
C ALA A 42 -23.03 12.30 50.73
N LEU A 43 -21.78 11.97 51.04
CA LEU A 43 -20.86 12.80 51.84
C LEU A 43 -19.84 13.59 51.00
N ALA A 44 -19.84 13.46 49.67
CA ALA A 44 -18.88 14.14 48.83
C ALA A 44 -19.11 15.65 48.82
N LYS A 45 -18.04 16.42 48.97
CA LYS A 45 -18.14 17.88 48.92
C LYS A 45 -18.19 18.32 47.46
N LYS A 46 -19.10 19.25 47.15
CA LYS A 46 -19.18 19.90 45.82
C LYS A 46 -17.84 20.43 45.32
N LYS A 47 -16.96 20.88 46.24
CA LYS A 47 -15.60 21.32 45.92
C LYS A 47 -14.74 20.18 45.34
N GLU A 48 -14.82 18.99 45.92
CA GLU A 48 -14.03 17.83 45.49
C GLU A 48 -14.44 17.36 44.09
N VAL A 49 -15.74 17.37 43.80
CA VAL A 49 -16.27 17.10 42.45
C VAL A 49 -15.76 18.15 41.45
N LYS A 50 -15.81 19.44 41.81
CA LYS A 50 -15.30 20.51 40.95
C LYS A 50 -13.80 20.40 40.70
N ASP A 51 -13.02 20.01 41.70
CA ASP A 51 -11.58 19.81 41.57
C ASP A 51 -11.24 18.54 40.76
N ALA A 52 -12.11 17.53 40.76
CA ALA A 52 -12.01 16.38 39.85
C ALA A 52 -12.32 16.79 38.40
N LEU A 53 -13.38 17.56 38.15
CA LEU A 53 -13.73 18.06 36.82
C LEU A 53 -12.62 18.96 36.23
N LYS A 54 -12.03 19.85 37.04
CA LYS A 54 -10.87 20.64 36.58
C LYS A 54 -9.67 19.79 36.13
N ARG A 55 -9.51 18.58 36.71
CA ARG A 55 -8.45 17.66 36.27
C ARG A 55 -8.82 16.96 34.97
N VAL A 56 -10.10 16.66 34.76
CA VAL A 56 -10.62 16.19 33.47
C VAL A 56 -10.36 17.23 32.38
N ASP A 57 -10.69 18.49 32.62
CA ASP A 57 -10.53 19.58 31.64
C ASP A 57 -9.07 19.67 31.17
N LYS A 58 -8.10 19.62 32.11
CA LYS A 58 -6.67 19.62 31.78
C LYS A 58 -6.23 18.44 30.92
N VAL A 59 -6.87 17.27 31.06
CA VAL A 59 -6.58 16.12 30.19
C VAL A 59 -7.23 16.31 28.83
N GLY A 60 -8.40 16.96 28.77
CA GLY A 60 -9.02 17.41 27.51
C GLY A 60 -8.08 18.33 26.73
N ASP A 61 -7.52 19.35 27.37
CA ASP A 61 -6.56 20.27 26.74
C ASP A 61 -5.36 19.52 26.12
N LEU A 62 -4.82 18.52 26.83
CA LEU A 62 -3.71 17.68 26.33
C LEU A 62 -4.12 16.78 25.15
N ILE A 63 -5.38 16.36 25.09
CA ILE A 63 -5.92 15.60 23.96
C ILE A 63 -5.99 16.50 22.74
N ASP A 64 -6.50 17.72 22.89
CA ASP A 64 -6.62 18.70 21.81
C ASP A 64 -5.24 19.05 21.22
N ASP A 65 -4.27 19.38 22.07
CA ASP A 65 -2.88 19.65 21.64
C ASP A 65 -2.27 18.46 20.86
N LEU A 66 -2.55 17.23 21.30
CA LEU A 66 -2.03 16.03 20.65
C LEU A 66 -2.70 15.74 19.31
N ILE A 67 -4.00 16.04 19.17
CA ILE A 67 -4.73 15.93 17.90
C ILE A 67 -4.13 16.88 16.87
N ASP A 68 -3.86 18.13 17.25
CA ASP A 68 -3.26 19.14 16.36
C ASP A 68 -1.88 18.68 15.84
N ILE A 69 -1.05 18.13 16.73
CA ILE A 69 0.26 17.57 16.35
C ILE A 69 0.08 16.37 15.42
N LEU A 70 -0.84 15.46 15.73
CA LEU A 70 -1.12 14.27 14.93
C LEU A 70 -1.56 14.63 13.51
N GLU A 71 -2.44 15.61 13.35
CA GLU A 71 -2.92 16.05 12.05
C GLU A 71 -1.76 16.57 11.18
N CYS A 72 -0.90 17.41 11.75
CA CYS A 72 0.30 17.91 11.08
C CYS A 72 1.23 16.76 10.66
N CYS A 73 1.50 15.84 11.59
CA CYS A 73 2.41 14.72 11.34
C CYS A 73 1.84 13.74 10.29
N GLN A 74 0.56 13.42 10.38
CA GLN A 74 -0.14 12.52 9.47
C GLN A 74 -0.18 13.07 8.05
N ASN A 75 -0.51 14.36 7.88
CA ASN A 75 -0.55 14.99 6.55
C ASN A 75 0.80 14.90 5.85
N THR A 76 1.90 15.11 6.58
CA THR A 76 3.26 14.96 6.05
C THR A 76 3.54 13.52 5.61
N TYR A 77 3.13 12.52 6.40
CA TYR A 77 3.29 11.10 6.03
C TYR A 77 2.49 10.75 4.77
N LEU A 78 1.23 11.18 4.70
CA LEU A 78 0.36 10.91 3.56
C LEU A 78 0.89 11.52 2.27
N ASN A 79 1.44 12.74 2.33
CA ASN A 79 2.07 13.37 1.18
C ASN A 79 3.27 12.57 0.66
N TYR A 80 4.09 12.03 1.56
CA TYR A 80 5.16 11.11 1.16
C TYR A 80 4.63 9.84 0.50
N VAL A 81 3.60 9.21 1.08
CA VAL A 81 3.04 7.97 0.53
C VAL A 81 2.49 8.20 -0.88
N ARG A 82 1.80 9.33 -1.10
CA ARG A 82 1.33 9.76 -2.43
C ARG A 82 2.49 9.90 -3.42
N LEU A 83 3.50 10.70 -3.08
CA LEU A 83 4.68 10.90 -3.93
C LEU A 83 5.38 9.58 -4.26
N LYS A 84 5.54 8.70 -3.27
CA LYS A 84 6.14 7.38 -3.48
C LYS A 84 5.31 6.55 -4.46
N SER A 85 3.98 6.57 -4.34
CA SER A 85 3.07 5.88 -5.25
C SER A 85 3.23 6.39 -6.69
N ASP A 86 3.23 7.71 -6.88
CA ASP A 86 3.37 8.32 -8.22
C ASP A 86 4.69 7.92 -8.89
N VAL A 87 5.79 7.94 -8.14
CA VAL A 87 7.11 7.51 -8.65
C VAL A 87 7.12 6.02 -9.03
N LEU A 88 6.40 5.17 -8.29
CA LEU A 88 6.31 3.75 -8.61
C LEU A 88 5.51 3.53 -9.90
N ILE A 89 4.37 4.20 -10.06
CA ILE A 89 3.53 4.12 -11.28
C ILE A 89 4.36 4.48 -12.51
N VAL A 90 5.05 5.63 -12.50
CA VAL A 90 5.87 6.09 -13.64
C VAL A 90 6.98 5.10 -13.97
N LYS A 91 7.60 4.47 -12.97
CA LYS A 91 8.63 3.45 -13.20
C LYS A 91 8.06 2.19 -13.84
N THR A 92 6.91 1.72 -13.35
CA THR A 92 6.24 0.55 -13.91
C THR A 92 5.79 0.80 -15.34
N GLU A 93 5.20 1.96 -15.65
CA GLU A 93 4.84 2.34 -17.02
C GLU A 93 6.06 2.37 -17.94
N LYS A 94 7.18 2.93 -17.48
CA LYS A 94 8.44 2.92 -18.24
C LYS A 94 8.91 1.49 -18.54
N ASP A 95 8.89 0.60 -17.56
CA ASP A 95 9.34 -0.79 -17.73
C ASP A 95 8.43 -1.56 -18.71
N LEU A 96 7.12 -1.28 -18.70
CA LEU A 96 6.17 -1.83 -19.68
C LEU A 96 6.48 -1.34 -21.09
N ILE A 97 6.65 -0.03 -21.28
CA ILE A 97 6.98 0.56 -22.59
C ILE A 97 8.31 -0.01 -23.13
N LEU A 98 9.33 -0.15 -22.28
CA LEU A 98 10.60 -0.76 -22.68
C LEU A 98 10.42 -2.21 -23.13
N THR A 99 9.61 -2.99 -22.40
CA THR A 99 9.31 -4.39 -22.75
C THR A 99 8.57 -4.48 -24.09
N GLU A 100 7.64 -3.58 -24.34
CA GLU A 100 6.91 -3.50 -25.62
C GLU A 100 7.87 -3.21 -26.79
N ILE A 101 8.74 -2.21 -26.65
CA ILE A 101 9.75 -1.87 -27.65
C ILE A 101 10.71 -3.05 -27.90
N ASP A 102 11.18 -3.72 -26.86
CA ASP A 102 12.08 -4.88 -26.99
C ASP A 102 11.39 -6.03 -27.75
N ASN A 103 10.12 -6.30 -27.46
CA ASN A 103 9.34 -7.31 -28.18
C ASN A 103 9.17 -6.97 -29.66
N GLU A 104 8.89 -5.71 -29.99
CA GLU A 104 8.80 -5.26 -31.39
C GLU A 104 10.14 -5.43 -32.13
N LEU A 105 11.25 -5.03 -31.52
CA LEU A 105 12.59 -5.17 -32.10
C LEU A 105 12.97 -6.63 -32.33
N LEU A 106 12.66 -7.51 -31.38
CA LEU A 106 12.88 -8.96 -31.50
C LEU A 106 12.03 -9.56 -32.63
N PHE A 107 10.78 -9.15 -32.76
CA PHE A 107 9.88 -9.59 -33.84
C PHE A 107 10.38 -9.11 -35.23
N GLN A 108 10.85 -7.87 -35.34
CA GLN A 108 11.40 -7.32 -36.58
C GLN A 108 12.72 -8.00 -36.99
N ASN A 109 13.58 -8.37 -36.04
CA ASN A 109 14.81 -9.10 -36.36
C ASN A 109 14.53 -10.54 -36.83
N ASN A 110 13.53 -11.21 -36.24
CA ASN A 110 13.15 -12.56 -36.68
C ASN A 110 12.54 -12.57 -38.10
N THR A 111 11.86 -11.50 -38.50
CA THR A 111 11.25 -11.38 -39.84
C THR A 111 12.26 -10.96 -40.91
N ARG A 112 13.32 -10.20 -40.57
CA ARG A 112 14.40 -9.84 -41.51
C ARG A 112 15.38 -10.99 -41.83
N GLY A 113 15.36 -12.07 -41.06
CA GLY A 113 16.16 -13.29 -41.32
C GLY A 113 15.47 -14.34 -42.20
N ILE A 114 14.21 -14.13 -42.60
CA ILE A 114 13.48 -15.06 -43.47
C ILE A 114 13.58 -14.54 -44.90
N ILE A 115 14.63 -15.00 -45.61
CA ILE A 115 14.68 -14.91 -47.06
C ILE A 115 13.70 -15.98 -47.60
N PRO A 116 12.68 -15.62 -48.40
CA PRO A 116 11.75 -16.60 -48.94
C PRO A 116 12.52 -17.62 -49.80
N GLY A 117 12.58 -18.88 -49.33
CA GLY A 117 13.18 -20.00 -50.08
C GLY A 117 14.46 -20.60 -49.48
N GLU A 118 14.97 -20.12 -48.34
CA GLU A 118 16.15 -20.75 -47.71
C GLU A 118 15.75 -21.78 -46.64
N ASN A 119 16.13 -23.05 -46.87
CA ASN A 119 15.91 -24.15 -45.93
C ASN A 119 16.82 -23.99 -44.69
N ILE A 120 16.28 -23.48 -43.58
CA ILE A 120 17.03 -23.37 -42.33
C ILE A 120 17.03 -24.74 -41.61
N ARG A 121 18.10 -25.53 -41.78
CA ARG A 121 18.38 -26.67 -40.89
C ARG A 121 18.80 -26.16 -39.51
N ARG A 122 17.91 -26.20 -38.53
CA ARG A 122 18.26 -25.94 -37.13
C ARG A 122 18.61 -27.25 -36.43
N LYS A 123 19.87 -27.39 -35.99
CA LYS A 123 20.25 -28.41 -35.00
C LYS A 123 19.96 -27.86 -33.61
N GLY A 124 18.98 -28.43 -32.91
CA GLY A 124 18.83 -28.24 -31.47
C GLY A 124 19.94 -28.96 -30.69
N PRO A 125 20.29 -28.51 -29.47
CA PRO A 125 21.12 -29.29 -28.58
C PRO A 125 20.28 -30.44 -28.01
N GLY A 126 20.29 -31.57 -28.69
CA GLY A 126 19.55 -32.77 -28.30
C GLY A 126 18.70 -33.31 -29.44
N ARG A 127 18.98 -34.55 -29.84
CA ARG A 127 18.31 -35.26 -30.94
C ARG A 127 16.79 -35.29 -30.73
N ILE A 128 16.04 -34.79 -31.71
CA ILE A 128 14.88 -35.40 -32.36
C ILE A 128 14.54 -34.46 -33.53
N ASP A 129 14.62 -34.98 -34.75
CA ASP A 129 14.12 -34.28 -35.94
C ASP A 129 12.59 -34.38 -35.92
N ILE A 130 11.88 -33.25 -35.94
CA ILE A 130 10.42 -33.19 -36.13
C ILE A 130 10.16 -32.51 -37.48
N ASP A 131 9.74 -33.29 -38.46
CA ASP A 131 9.19 -32.76 -39.70
C ASP A 131 7.78 -32.24 -39.43
N VAL A 132 7.61 -30.92 -39.37
CA VAL A 132 6.28 -30.30 -39.35
C VAL A 132 5.89 -30.00 -40.79
N ASN A 133 5.00 -30.82 -41.33
CA ASN A 133 4.39 -30.60 -42.63
C ASN A 133 3.25 -29.58 -42.44
N VAL A 134 3.41 -28.36 -42.96
CA VAL A 134 2.35 -27.35 -42.97
C VAL A 134 1.44 -27.65 -44.16
N GLU A 135 0.40 -28.46 -43.93
CA GLU A 135 -0.75 -28.49 -44.82
C GLU A 135 -1.77 -27.46 -44.33
N ASN A 136 -2.04 -26.49 -45.21
CA ASN A 136 -3.04 -25.45 -45.04
C ASN A 136 -4.43 -26.07 -44.87
N ASN A 137 -5.20 -25.60 -43.88
CA ASN A 137 -6.57 -25.09 -44.09
C ASN A 137 -7.21 -24.59 -42.79
N ASP A 138 -7.60 -23.32 -42.85
CA ASP A 138 -8.90 -22.79 -42.45
C ASP A 138 -9.48 -23.18 -41.08
N SER A 139 -9.30 -22.29 -40.09
CA SER A 139 -10.39 -21.66 -39.31
C SER A 139 -9.85 -21.15 -37.97
N PHE A 140 -9.97 -19.85 -37.72
CA PHE A 140 -10.01 -19.34 -36.35
C PHE A 140 -11.26 -19.89 -35.65
N PRO A 141 -11.18 -20.22 -34.35
CA PRO A 141 -12.23 -19.79 -33.47
C PRO A 141 -11.68 -19.04 -32.26
N LEU A 142 -12.29 -17.87 -32.05
CA LEU A 142 -12.36 -17.15 -30.79
C LEU A 142 -12.81 -18.09 -29.66
N GLY A 143 -12.05 -18.14 -28.58
CA GLY A 143 -12.48 -18.78 -27.34
C GLY A 143 -11.31 -19.20 -26.48
N PHE A 144 -10.89 -18.33 -25.55
CA PHE A 144 -10.41 -18.68 -24.21
C PHE A 144 -10.14 -17.37 -23.42
N LEU A 145 -11.16 -16.50 -23.35
CA LEU A 145 -11.40 -15.66 -22.18
C LEU A 145 -12.49 -16.35 -21.37
N GLU A 146 -12.12 -17.32 -20.54
CA GLU A 146 -12.95 -17.83 -19.44
C GLU A 146 -12.12 -18.77 -18.57
N ASN A 147 -11.65 -18.26 -17.42
CA ASN A 147 -11.72 -18.92 -16.11
C ASN A 147 -11.03 -18.05 -15.05
N ILE A 148 -11.78 -17.07 -14.54
CA ILE A 148 -11.76 -16.76 -13.11
C ILE A 148 -12.72 -17.77 -12.48
N GLY A 149 -12.26 -18.57 -11.52
CA GLY A 149 -13.14 -19.47 -10.77
C GLY A 149 -12.37 -20.54 -10.02
N ASP A 150 -12.25 -20.33 -8.71
CA ASP A 150 -12.09 -21.30 -7.62
C ASP A 150 -11.13 -22.49 -7.78
N ASN A 151 -10.14 -22.54 -6.88
CA ASN A 151 -9.94 -23.73 -6.07
C ASN A 151 -9.21 -23.38 -4.77
N THR A 152 -10.00 -23.39 -3.69
CA THR A 152 -9.77 -23.93 -2.34
C THR A 152 -8.34 -24.01 -1.80
#